data_AF-A0A845YR26-F1
#
_entry.id   AF-A0A845YR26-F1
#
_cell.length_a   1.000
_cell.length_b   1.000
_cell.length_c   1.000
_cell.angle_alpha   90.00
_cell.angle_beta   90.00
_cell.angle_gamma   90.00
#
_symmetry.space_group_name_H-M   'P 1'
#
loop_
_entity.id
_entity.type
_entity.pdbx_description
1 polymer ?
#
loop_
_entity_poly.entity_id
_entity_poly.type
_entity_poly.pdbx_seq_one_letter_code
_entity_poly.pdbx_strand_id
1 'polypeptide(L)'
;MPTNRKEEDNSPRADDAVLGGEAPPPPVEGVVLGGIEGVKRRLAATTVEQRLAALYDAIDYGEAGLDLMLQALQDESPQVHWAAYLLLKDSDSPKVKQYLSNYLPW
;
A
#
# COMPACT_ATOMS: atom_id res chain seq x y z
N MET A 1 1.30 -57.34 -34.93
CA MET A 1 2.69 -57.83 -34.73
C MET A 1 3.32 -57.03 -33.59
N PRO A 2 3.88 -57.68 -32.56
CA PRO A 2 4.30 -57.07 -31.30
C PRO A 2 5.81 -56.74 -31.21
N THR A 3 6.20 -56.18 -30.04
CA THR A 3 7.55 -55.92 -29.47
C THR A 3 8.16 -54.56 -29.83
N ASN A 4 8.59 -53.71 -28.89
CA ASN A 4 9.67 -53.99 -27.93
C ASN A 4 9.68 -53.05 -26.70
N ARG A 5 10.04 -53.58 -25.52
CA ARG A 5 10.30 -52.85 -24.26
C ARG A 5 11.69 -52.19 -24.26
N LYS A 6 11.84 -51.03 -23.63
CA LYS A 6 12.94 -50.72 -22.72
C LYS A 6 12.45 -49.78 -21.61
N GLU A 7 12.54 -50.29 -20.39
CA GLU A 7 12.51 -49.52 -19.15
C GLU A 7 13.82 -48.74 -19.08
N GLU A 8 13.75 -47.42 -19.02
CA GLU A 8 14.85 -46.59 -18.51
C GLU A 8 14.28 -45.76 -17.36
N ASP A 9 14.47 -46.35 -16.18
CA ASP A 9 14.43 -45.73 -14.87
C ASP A 9 15.27 -44.45 -14.89
N ASN A 10 14.64 -43.28 -14.78
CA ASN A 10 15.36 -42.06 -14.48
C ASN A 10 14.49 -41.09 -13.68
N SER A 11 14.43 -41.33 -12.38
CA SER A 11 14.18 -40.30 -11.39
C SER A 11 15.15 -40.50 -10.22
N PRO A 12 15.54 -39.46 -9.48
CA PRO A 12 15.84 -38.08 -9.88
C PRO A 12 17.19 -37.61 -9.28
N ARG A 13 17.76 -36.49 -9.77
CA ARG A 13 18.75 -35.66 -9.06
C ARG A 13 19.13 -34.46 -9.94
N ALA A 14 19.45 -33.28 -9.45
CA ALA A 14 19.12 -32.51 -8.26
C ALA A 14 19.62 -31.10 -8.67
N ASP A 15 18.79 -30.09 -8.47
CA ASP A 15 19.19 -28.69 -8.29
C ASP A 15 20.25 -28.13 -9.26
N ASP A 16 19.84 -27.53 -10.37
CA ASP A 16 20.27 -26.15 -10.66
C ASP A 16 19.45 -25.52 -11.80
N ALA A 17 19.12 -24.25 -11.61
CA ALA A 17 18.52 -23.31 -12.55
C ALA A 17 17.09 -23.61 -13.05
N VAL A 18 16.09 -23.37 -12.19
CA VAL A 18 14.86 -22.75 -12.69
C VAL A 18 15.22 -21.35 -13.21
N LEU A 19 15.52 -21.26 -14.52
CA LEU A 19 15.28 -20.05 -15.29
C LEU A 19 13.76 -19.81 -15.28
N GLY A 20 13.28 -19.25 -14.17
CA GLY A 20 12.04 -18.49 -14.18
C GLY A 20 12.28 -17.33 -15.13
N GLY A 21 11.69 -17.43 -16.31
CA GLY A 21 11.76 -16.38 -17.32
C GLY A 21 11.43 -15.03 -16.72
N GLU A 22 11.90 -13.98 -17.38
CA GLU A 22 11.53 -12.59 -17.14
C GLU A 22 10.00 -12.45 -17.24
N ALA A 23 9.30 -12.83 -16.16
CA ALA A 23 7.97 -12.37 -15.91
C ALA A 23 8.14 -10.87 -15.57
N PRO A 24 7.43 -9.97 -16.25
CA PRO A 24 7.34 -8.60 -15.76
C PRO A 24 6.94 -8.68 -14.27
N PRO A 25 7.49 -7.79 -13.41
CA PRO A 25 7.11 -7.80 -12.01
C PRO A 25 5.58 -7.86 -11.94
N PRO A 26 5.03 -8.79 -11.13
CA PRO A 26 3.59 -8.95 -11.06
C PRO A 26 2.98 -7.58 -10.81
N PRO A 27 1.84 -7.24 -11.42
CA PRO A 27 1.17 -5.99 -11.11
C PRO A 27 1.11 -5.90 -9.59
N VAL A 28 1.54 -4.75 -9.04
CA VAL A 28 1.70 -4.49 -7.60
C VAL A 28 0.39 -4.76 -6.81
N GLU A 29 -0.68 -5.05 -7.54
CA GLU A 29 -1.98 -5.56 -7.15
C GLU A 29 -2.00 -6.92 -6.44
N GLY A 30 -0.99 -7.77 -6.60
CA GLY A 30 -0.98 -9.12 -6.02
C GLY A 30 -0.63 -9.21 -4.52
N VAL A 31 -0.13 -8.14 -3.90
CA VAL A 31 0.18 -8.14 -2.47
C VAL A 31 -0.99 -7.55 -1.71
N VAL A 32 -1.66 -8.37 -0.90
CA VAL A 32 -2.55 -7.90 0.17
C VAL A 32 -1.65 -7.26 1.23
N LEU A 33 -1.21 -6.03 0.96
CA LEU A 33 -0.62 -5.18 1.97
C LEU A 33 -1.74 -4.88 2.97
N GLY A 34 -1.87 -5.72 3.99
CA GLY A 34 -2.72 -5.45 5.13
C GLY A 34 -2.13 -4.32 5.97
N GLY A 35 -2.88 -3.90 7.00
CA GLY A 35 -2.35 -2.94 7.96
C GLY A 35 -2.06 -1.57 7.34
N ILE A 36 -1.09 -0.88 7.95
CA ILE A 36 -0.69 0.49 7.57
C ILE A 36 -0.08 0.58 6.17
N GLU A 37 0.54 -0.49 5.66
CA GLU A 37 1.07 -0.50 4.29
C GLU A 37 -0.04 -0.53 3.24
N GLY A 38 -1.17 -1.18 3.55
CA GLY A 38 -2.37 -1.10 2.73
C GLY A 38 -2.94 0.31 2.66
N VAL A 39 -2.92 1.02 3.79
CA VAL A 39 -3.36 2.42 3.88
C VAL A 39 -2.48 3.30 3.00
N LYS A 40 -1.14 3.22 3.14
CA LYS A 40 -0.20 3.99 2.31
C LYS A 40 -0.42 3.75 0.82
N ARG A 41 -0.57 2.49 0.42
CA ARG A 41 -0.82 2.14 -0.98
C ARG A 41 -2.11 2.77 -1.51
N ARG A 42 -3.18 2.75 -0.72
CA ARG A 42 -4.46 3.36 -1.12
C ARG A 42 -4.42 4.89 -1.11
N LEU A 43 -3.63 5.51 -0.23
CA LEU A 43 -3.38 6.95 -0.29
C LEU A 43 -2.61 7.38 -1.55
N ALA A 44 -1.82 6.49 -2.15
CA ALA A 44 -1.16 6.75 -3.43
C ALA A 44 -2.05 6.40 -4.65
N ALA A 45 -3.31 6.02 -4.45
CA ALA A 45 -4.19 5.62 -5.53
C ALA A 45 -4.66 6.82 -6.36
N THR A 46 -4.95 6.57 -7.63
CA THR A 46 -5.46 7.60 -8.56
C THR A 46 -6.87 8.05 -8.23
N THR A 47 -7.70 7.18 -7.65
CA THR A 47 -9.09 7.49 -7.33
C THR A 47 -9.21 8.20 -5.97
N VAL A 48 -10.02 9.26 -5.94
CA VAL A 48 -10.28 10.04 -4.73
C VAL A 48 -10.91 9.18 -3.65
N GLU A 49 -11.82 8.28 -4.03
CA GLU A 49 -12.56 7.40 -3.13
C GLU A 49 -11.62 6.45 -2.38
N GLN A 50 -10.60 5.90 -3.05
CA GLN A 50 -9.62 5.04 -2.40
C GLN A 50 -8.74 5.81 -1.42
N ARG A 51 -8.34 7.04 -1.77
CA ARG A 51 -7.56 7.90 -0.85
C ARG A 51 -8.37 8.30 0.38
N LEU A 52 -9.65 8.64 0.20
CA LEU A 52 -10.57 8.94 1.30
C LEU A 52 -10.78 7.73 2.22
N ALA A 53 -11.03 6.55 1.66
CA ALA A 53 -11.16 5.33 2.47
C ALA A 53 -9.88 5.06 3.29
N ALA A 54 -8.71 5.25 2.68
CA ALA A 54 -7.44 5.11 3.37
C ALA A 54 -7.23 6.13 4.50
N LEU A 55 -7.68 7.37 4.32
CA LEU A 55 -7.65 8.38 5.39
C LEU A 55 -8.46 7.96 6.63
N TYR A 56 -9.63 7.36 6.43
CA TYR A 56 -10.44 6.85 7.54
C TYR A 56 -9.77 5.65 8.21
N ASP A 57 -9.24 4.72 7.43
CA ASP A 57 -8.50 3.58 7.98
C ASP A 57 -7.27 4.02 8.77
N ALA A 58 -6.62 5.13 8.39
CA ALA A 58 -5.44 5.66 9.07
C ALA A 58 -5.72 6.01 10.55
N ILE A 59 -6.96 6.30 10.94
CA ILE A 59 -7.35 6.62 12.33
C ILE A 59 -6.93 5.50 13.29
N ASP A 60 -7.00 4.25 12.84
CA ASP A 60 -6.73 3.07 13.66
C ASP A 60 -5.22 2.82 13.91
N TYR A 61 -4.33 3.62 13.32
CA TYR A 61 -2.88 3.43 13.37
C TYR A 61 -2.13 4.46 14.20
N GLY A 62 -2.83 5.22 15.06
CA GLY A 62 -2.21 6.14 16.02
C GLY A 62 -1.28 7.16 15.35
N GLU A 63 -0.05 7.32 15.86
CA GLU A 63 0.91 8.28 15.29
C GLU A 63 1.24 8.03 13.81
N ALA A 64 1.38 6.76 13.40
CA ALA A 64 1.65 6.44 12.00
C ALA A 64 0.47 6.87 11.09
N GLY A 65 -0.76 6.74 11.61
CA GLY A 65 -1.96 7.24 10.96
C GLY A 65 -2.01 8.76 10.84
N LEU A 66 -1.69 9.45 11.93
CA LEU A 66 -1.61 10.93 11.95
C LEU A 66 -0.60 11.44 10.93
N ASP A 67 0.55 10.79 10.79
CA ASP A 67 1.57 11.19 9.82
C ASP A 67 1.10 11.06 8.36
N LEU A 68 0.24 10.08 8.08
CA LEU A 68 -0.38 9.93 6.77
C LEU A 68 -1.46 10.99 6.53
N MET A 69 -2.26 11.32 7.55
CA MET A 69 -3.25 12.40 7.45
C MET A 69 -2.56 13.75 7.22
N LEU A 70 -1.44 14.01 7.89
CA LEU A 70 -0.66 15.24 7.70
C LEU A 70 -0.11 15.35 6.27
N GLN A 71 0.32 14.23 5.67
CA GLN A 71 0.73 14.20 4.26
C GLN A 71 -0.45 14.49 3.32
N ALA A 72 -1.64 13.96 3.62
CA ALA A 72 -2.83 14.15 2.81
C ALA A 72 -3.37 15.60 2.82
N LEU A 73 -2.91 16.47 3.72
CA LEU A 73 -3.14 17.91 3.58
C LEU A 73 -2.53 18.50 2.31
N GLN A 74 -1.57 17.82 1.69
CA GLN A 74 -0.96 18.24 0.42
C GLN A 74 -1.54 17.49 -0.79
N ASP A 75 -2.63 16.73 -0.61
CA ASP A 75 -3.27 16.02 -1.72
C ASP A 75 -3.82 16.99 -2.77
N GLU A 76 -3.66 16.64 -4.04
CA GLU A 76 -4.16 17.44 -5.17
C GLU A 76 -5.69 17.54 -5.20
N SER A 77 -6.40 16.56 -4.63
CA SER A 77 -7.84 16.58 -4.53
C SER A 77 -8.26 17.46 -3.35
N PRO A 78 -9.05 18.52 -3.60
CA PRO A 78 -9.63 19.31 -2.51
C PRO A 78 -10.44 18.45 -1.54
N GLN A 79 -11.07 17.38 -2.01
CA GLN A 79 -11.89 16.50 -1.16
C GLN A 79 -11.02 15.73 -0.15
N VAL A 80 -9.88 15.20 -0.61
CA VAL A 80 -8.94 14.47 0.25
C VAL A 80 -8.26 15.44 1.23
N HIS A 81 -7.83 16.61 0.74
CA HIS A 81 -7.29 17.69 1.57
C HIS A 81 -8.26 18.08 2.70
N TRP A 82 -9.52 18.38 2.35
CA TRP A 82 -10.53 18.80 3.33
C TRP A 82 -10.85 17.69 4.33
N ALA A 83 -10.93 16.43 3.88
CA ALA A 83 -11.13 15.30 4.78
C ALA A 83 -9.97 15.18 5.78
N ALA A 84 -8.72 15.25 5.31
CA ALA A 84 -7.54 15.22 6.18
C ALA A 84 -7.55 16.37 7.19
N TYR A 85 -7.89 17.59 6.76
CA TYR A 85 -8.01 18.74 7.64
C TYR A 85 -9.08 18.53 8.72
N LEU A 86 -10.28 18.06 8.34
CA LEU A 86 -11.37 17.81 9.28
C LEU A 86 -11.03 16.73 10.30
N LEU A 87 -10.26 15.71 9.91
CA LEU A 87 -9.77 14.67 10.82
C LEU A 87 -8.71 15.20 11.79
N LEU A 88 -7.88 16.15 11.35
CA LEU A 88 -6.77 16.70 12.13
C LEU A 88 -7.15 17.88 13.02
N LYS A 89 -8.17 18.68 12.65
CA LYS A 89 -8.49 19.95 13.34
C LYS A 89 -8.83 19.78 14.82
N ASP A 90 -9.43 18.65 15.19
CA ASP A 90 -9.83 18.35 16.57
C ASP A 90 -8.81 17.44 17.28
N SER A 91 -7.65 17.18 16.66
CA SER A 91 -6.61 16.33 17.24
C SER A 91 -5.90 17.04 18.39
N ASP A 92 -5.79 16.35 19.54
CA ASP A 92 -5.03 16.85 20.68
C ASP A 92 -3.51 16.69 20.56
N SER A 93 -3.04 16.05 19.50
CA SER A 93 -1.62 15.84 19.24
C SER A 93 -0.88 17.18 19.10
N PRO A 94 0.13 17.46 19.96
CA PRO A 94 0.95 18.67 19.84
C PRO A 94 1.62 18.79 18.46
N LYS A 95 2.00 17.65 17.85
CA LYS A 95 2.56 17.58 16.51
C LYS A 95 1.59 18.09 15.45
N VAL A 96 0.32 17.67 15.54
CA VAL A 96 -0.74 18.11 14.62
C VAL A 96 -1.01 19.59 14.79
N LYS A 97 -1.15 20.07 16.04
CA LYS A 97 -1.35 21.49 16.34
C LYS A 97 -0.22 22.35 15.77
N GLN A 98 1.04 21.96 16.02
CA GLN A 98 2.21 22.66 15.48
C GLN A 98 2.25 22.65 13.95
N TYR A 99 1.95 21.51 13.32
CA TYR A 99 1.94 21.41 11.87
C TYR A 99 0.86 22.30 11.26
N LEU A 100 -0.37 22.25 11.78
CA LEU A 100 -1.48 23.07 11.28
C LEU A 100 -1.22 24.57 11.46
N SER A 101 -0.58 25.00 12.56
CA SER A 101 -0.19 26.41 12.73
C SER A 101 0.83 26.88 11.69
N ASN A 102 1.74 26.02 11.25
CA ASN A 102 2.70 26.35 10.19
C ASN A 102 2.05 26.30 8.79
N TYR A 103 1.10 25.39 8.61
CA TYR A 103 0.45 25.13 7.33
C TYR A 103 -0.65 26.15 7.00
N LEU A 104 -1.40 26.62 8.00
CA LEU A 104 -2.40 27.69 7.89
C LEU A 104 -1.97 28.88 8.75
N PRO A 105 -1.04 29.73 8.25
CA PRO A 105 -0.52 30.83 9.05
C PRO A 105 -1.55 31.93 9.38
N TRP A 106 -2.75 31.93 8.78
CA TRP A 106 -3.80 32.96 8.98
C TRP A 106 -5.21 32.41 8.74
#